data_AF-A0A2V8HNI4-F1
#
_entry.id   AF-A0A2V8HNI4-F1
#
_cell.length_a   1.000
_cell.length_b   1.000
_cell.length_c   1.000
_cell.angle_alpha   90.00
_cell.angle_beta   90.00
_cell.angle_gamma   90.00
#
_symmetry.space_group_name_H-M   'P 1'
#
loop_
_entity.id
_entity.type
_entity.pdbx_description
1 polymer ?
#
loop_
_entity_poly.entity_id
_entity_poly.type
_entity_poly.pdbx_seq_one_letter_code
_entity_poly.pdbx_strand_id
1 'polypeptide(L)'
;MSGADFNTQFRKLPTKQIVFVDTTSASGPMINDLSAPGRVIITATRNGAENFSTLFGGYFVDALTGEEADADKNRRVTMLEAFQFAKAAVQRAYDKEGLLATEHAVLDDNGDRTGSPDPSTTGQADGKVASLLAIGSAADAASLPADPKLHALVLEQRDMEHRVESLRLLKESMDPAKYQSELEKLVTDLALKTREIRNLEGAK
;
A
#
# COMPACT_ATOMS: atom_id res chain seq x y z
N MET A 1 -19.05 15.06 -6.94
CA MET A 1 -17.84 15.83 -6.56
C MET A 1 -16.78 15.49 -7.58
N SER A 2 -16.12 16.49 -8.17
CA SER A 2 -15.10 16.28 -9.21
C SER A 2 -13.71 16.02 -8.62
N GLY A 3 -12.76 15.56 -9.44
CA GLY A 3 -11.36 15.43 -9.04
C GLY A 3 -10.76 16.78 -8.62
N ALA A 4 -11.07 17.85 -9.35
CA ALA A 4 -10.69 19.21 -8.97
C ALA A 4 -11.21 19.64 -7.57
N ASP A 5 -12.43 19.26 -7.22
CA ASP A 5 -13.01 19.55 -5.89
C ASP A 5 -12.21 18.84 -4.78
N PHE A 6 -11.92 17.55 -4.97
CA PHE A 6 -11.10 16.76 -4.03
C PHE A 6 -9.67 17.29 -3.93
N ASN A 7 -9.05 17.65 -5.06
CA ASN A 7 -7.69 18.20 -5.07
C ASN A 7 -7.61 19.49 -4.24
N THR A 8 -8.65 20.32 -4.27
CA THR A 8 -8.76 21.53 -3.43
C THR A 8 -8.78 21.18 -1.95
N GLN A 9 -9.45 20.08 -1.56
CA GLN A 9 -9.44 19.63 -0.17
C GLN A 9 -8.10 19.01 0.24
N PHE A 10 -7.46 18.22 -0.63
CA PHE A 10 -6.16 17.60 -0.36
C PHE A 10 -5.07 18.62 -0.03
N ARG A 11 -5.12 19.81 -0.64
CA ARG A 11 -4.18 20.91 -0.34
C ARG A 11 -4.30 21.46 1.09
N LYS A 12 -5.42 21.19 1.78
CA LYS A 12 -5.65 21.62 3.16
C LYS A 12 -5.15 20.59 4.18
N LEU A 13 -4.83 19.38 3.75
CA LEU A 13 -4.31 18.35 4.64
C LEU A 13 -2.88 18.70 5.08
N PRO A 14 -2.50 18.40 6.33
CA PRO A 14 -1.16 18.67 6.84
C PRO A 14 -0.09 17.73 6.24
N THR A 15 -0.51 16.64 5.59
CA THR A 15 0.35 15.67 4.93
C THR A 15 0.19 15.71 3.41
N LYS A 16 1.27 15.34 2.71
CA LYS A 16 1.26 15.12 1.25
C LYS A 16 1.11 13.64 0.89
N GLN A 17 1.24 12.73 1.87
CA GLN A 17 1.00 11.30 1.71
C GLN A 17 -0.50 11.04 1.75
N ILE A 18 -1.10 10.81 0.59
CA ILE A 18 -2.55 10.66 0.46
C ILE A 18 -2.82 9.41 -0.38
N VAL A 19 -3.61 8.49 0.15
CA VAL A 19 -4.20 7.41 -0.63
C VAL A 19 -5.65 7.79 -0.92
N PHE A 20 -6.05 7.75 -2.18
CA PHE A 20 -7.43 7.97 -2.61
C PHE A 20 -7.89 6.80 -3.47
N VAL A 21 -8.97 6.16 -3.05
CA VAL A 21 -9.53 4.99 -3.74
C VAL A 21 -10.95 5.33 -4.17
N ASP A 22 -11.16 5.46 -5.47
CA ASP A 22 -12.47 5.67 -6.07
C ASP A 22 -12.98 4.37 -6.68
N THR A 23 -13.96 3.78 -5.99
CA THR A 23 -14.54 2.50 -6.38
C THR A 23 -15.82 2.66 -7.20
N THR A 24 -16.21 3.87 -7.60
CA THR A 24 -17.44 4.06 -8.38
C THR A 24 -17.25 3.71 -9.86
N SER A 25 -18.37 3.54 -10.56
CA SER A 25 -18.40 3.58 -12.02
C SER A 25 -17.78 4.87 -12.55
N ALA A 26 -17.12 4.82 -13.71
CA ALA A 26 -16.49 5.97 -14.36
C ALA A 26 -15.50 6.74 -13.46
N SER A 27 -14.78 6.04 -12.58
CA SER A 27 -13.82 6.60 -11.63
C SER A 27 -12.48 7.00 -12.25
N GLY A 28 -12.06 6.35 -13.34
CA GLY A 28 -10.77 6.60 -14.02
C GLY A 28 -10.39 8.08 -14.23
N PRO A 29 -11.30 8.97 -14.66
CA PRO A 29 -11.00 10.40 -14.84
C PRO A 29 -10.52 11.15 -13.59
N MET A 30 -10.72 10.62 -12.38
CA MET A 30 -10.18 11.21 -11.15
C MET A 30 -8.65 11.34 -11.18
N ILE A 31 -7.96 10.43 -11.86
CA ILE A 31 -6.49 10.45 -11.97
C ILE A 31 -5.99 11.76 -12.59
N ASN A 32 -6.71 12.32 -13.57
CA ASN A 32 -6.31 13.53 -14.28
C ASN A 32 -6.05 14.73 -13.35
N ASP A 33 -6.87 14.86 -12.30
CA ASP A 33 -6.83 15.98 -11.36
C ASP A 33 -6.11 15.65 -10.06
N LEU A 34 -6.14 14.39 -9.64
CA LEU A 34 -5.67 13.95 -8.34
C LEU A 34 -4.22 13.46 -8.35
N SER A 35 -3.72 12.97 -9.48
CA SER A 35 -2.35 12.49 -9.62
C SER A 35 -1.35 13.60 -9.31
N ALA A 36 -0.46 13.32 -8.36
CA ALA A 36 0.60 14.20 -7.92
C ALA A 36 1.64 13.42 -7.07
N PRO A 37 2.88 13.92 -6.95
CA PRO A 37 3.90 13.29 -6.10
C PRO A 37 3.43 13.07 -4.66
N GLY A 38 3.66 11.88 -4.13
CA GLY A 38 3.28 11.47 -2.78
C GLY A 38 1.82 11.01 -2.64
N ARG A 39 1.07 10.92 -3.75
CA ARG A 39 -0.29 10.40 -3.74
C ARG A 39 -0.36 9.04 -4.41
N VAL A 40 -1.22 8.16 -3.88
CA VAL A 40 -1.62 6.92 -4.53
C VAL A 40 -3.09 7.06 -4.90
N ILE A 41 -3.41 7.04 -6.18
CA ILE A 41 -4.76 7.14 -6.72
C ILE A 41 -5.13 5.79 -7.32
N ILE A 42 -6.17 5.16 -6.80
CA ILE A 42 -6.69 3.88 -7.27
C ILE A 42 -8.11 4.11 -7.78
N THR A 43 -8.41 3.63 -8.98
CA THR A 43 -9.75 3.70 -9.57
C THR A 43 -10.22 2.30 -9.96
N ALA A 44 -11.50 2.02 -9.75
CA ALA A 44 -12.11 0.75 -10.17
C ALA A 44 -12.26 0.63 -11.69
N THR A 45 -12.32 1.77 -12.39
CA THR A 45 -12.37 1.82 -13.85
C THR A 45 -11.16 2.53 -14.44
N ARG A 46 -10.84 2.24 -15.70
CA ARG A 46 -9.75 2.88 -16.46
C ARG A 46 -10.17 4.22 -17.01
N ASN A 47 -11.44 4.38 -17.38
CA ASN A 47 -11.93 5.61 -17.98
C ASN A 47 -13.40 5.89 -17.65
N GLY A 48 -13.92 7.02 -18.16
CA GLY A 48 -15.29 7.48 -17.92
C GLY A 48 -16.36 6.81 -18.79
N ALA A 49 -16.00 5.92 -19.71
CA ALA A 49 -16.96 5.16 -20.51
C ALA A 49 -17.47 3.90 -19.77
N GLU A 50 -16.76 3.46 -18.75
CA GLU A 50 -17.09 2.29 -17.92
C GLU A 50 -18.13 2.66 -16.85
N ASN A 51 -19.39 2.67 -17.23
CA ASN A 51 -20.50 3.17 -16.42
C ASN A 51 -21.30 2.07 -15.68
N PHE A 52 -20.79 0.83 -15.68
CA PHE A 52 -21.42 -0.29 -14.98
C PHE A 52 -21.04 -0.32 -13.50
N SER A 53 -21.82 -1.07 -12.71
CA SER A 53 -21.47 -1.33 -11.30
C SER A 53 -20.14 -2.04 -11.21
N THR A 54 -19.35 -1.67 -10.20
CA THR A 54 -18.02 -2.18 -9.93
C THR A 54 -18.06 -3.21 -8.81
N LEU A 55 -17.26 -4.27 -8.93
CA LEU A 55 -17.01 -5.27 -7.90
C LEU A 55 -15.71 -4.97 -7.14
N PHE A 56 -14.81 -4.18 -7.73
CA PHE A 56 -13.46 -3.92 -7.22
C PHE A 56 -13.44 -3.48 -5.76
N GLY A 57 -14.34 -2.58 -5.35
CA GLY A 57 -14.35 -2.04 -3.99
C GLY A 57 -14.57 -3.09 -2.90
N GLY A 58 -15.42 -4.10 -3.15
CA GLY A 58 -15.64 -5.19 -2.20
C GLY A 58 -14.36 -6.01 -2.00
N TYR A 59 -13.77 -6.48 -3.09
CA TYR A 59 -12.52 -7.24 -3.03
C TYR A 59 -11.32 -6.45 -2.50
N PHE A 60 -11.30 -5.12 -2.70
CA PHE A 60 -10.28 -4.26 -2.13
C PHE A 60 -10.38 -4.17 -0.61
N VAL A 61 -11.61 -4.11 -0.07
CA VAL A 61 -11.82 -4.15 1.39
C VAL A 61 -11.49 -5.54 1.95
N ASP A 62 -11.87 -6.61 1.25
CA ASP A 62 -11.50 -7.98 1.63
C ASP A 62 -9.97 -8.14 1.70
N ALA A 63 -9.24 -7.56 0.74
CA ALA A 63 -7.78 -7.57 0.74
C ALA A 63 -7.18 -6.93 1.99
N LEU A 64 -7.74 -5.80 2.44
CA LEU A 64 -7.24 -5.06 3.60
C LEU A 64 -7.60 -5.71 4.94
N THR A 65 -8.59 -6.59 4.97
CA THR A 65 -9.12 -7.20 6.20
C THR A 65 -8.76 -8.67 6.35
N GLY A 66 -8.36 -9.33 5.26
CA GLY A 66 -7.86 -10.71 5.26
C GLY A 66 -6.33 -10.83 5.19
N GLU A 67 -5.84 -12.06 5.25
CA GLU A 67 -4.41 -12.41 5.10
C GLU A 67 -4.06 -12.91 3.69
N GLU A 68 -5.06 -12.98 2.81
CA GLU A 68 -4.93 -13.59 1.47
C GLU A 68 -4.19 -12.68 0.49
N ALA A 69 -4.29 -11.36 0.69
CA ALA A 69 -3.62 -10.35 -0.11
C ALA A 69 -2.16 -10.12 0.31
N ASP A 70 -1.75 -10.56 1.49
CA ASP A 70 -0.35 -10.53 1.96
C ASP A 70 0.47 -11.55 1.15
N ALA A 71 1.11 -11.06 0.08
CA ALA A 71 1.77 -11.88 -0.91
C ALA A 71 3.16 -12.32 -0.45
N ASP A 72 3.85 -11.49 0.32
CA ASP A 72 5.19 -11.77 0.84
C ASP A 72 5.20 -12.39 2.25
N LYS A 73 4.02 -12.54 2.88
CA LYS A 73 3.79 -13.15 4.20
C LYS A 73 4.42 -12.37 5.35
N ASN A 74 4.48 -11.05 5.24
CA ASN A 74 4.98 -10.16 6.27
C ASN A 74 3.90 -9.73 7.30
N ARG A 75 2.65 -10.20 7.15
CA ARG A 75 1.44 -9.86 7.93
C ARG A 75 0.95 -8.42 7.76
N ARG A 76 1.31 -7.76 6.68
CA ARG A 76 0.95 -6.39 6.32
C ARG A 76 0.50 -6.39 4.87
N VAL A 77 -0.63 -5.76 4.59
CA VAL A 77 -1.14 -5.63 3.23
C VAL A 77 -0.93 -4.22 2.73
N THR A 78 -0.06 -4.07 1.74
CA THR A 78 0.23 -2.80 1.09
C THR A 78 -0.88 -2.40 0.12
N MET A 79 -0.95 -1.12 -0.29
CA MET A 79 -1.92 -0.65 -1.28
C MET A 79 -1.70 -1.34 -2.64
N LEU A 80 -0.44 -1.66 -2.98
CA LEU A 80 -0.12 -2.42 -4.19
C LEU A 80 -0.68 -3.84 -4.12
N GLU A 81 -0.48 -4.54 -3.01
CA GLU A 81 -1.02 -5.89 -2.81
C GLU A 81 -2.54 -5.91 -2.79
N ALA A 82 -3.17 -4.95 -2.09
CA ALA A 82 -4.61 -4.81 -2.06
C ALA A 82 -5.19 -4.57 -3.47
N PHE A 83 -4.54 -3.73 -4.26
CA PHE A 83 -4.92 -3.49 -5.66
C PHE A 83 -4.80 -4.76 -6.51
N GLN A 84 -3.66 -5.45 -6.44
CA GLN A 84 -3.39 -6.65 -7.24
C GLN A 84 -4.35 -7.79 -6.88
N PHE A 85 -4.61 -7.99 -5.58
CA PHE A 85 -5.59 -8.96 -5.09
C PHE A 85 -6.99 -8.64 -5.62
N ALA A 86 -7.44 -7.40 -5.44
CA ALA A 86 -8.78 -6.97 -5.85
C ALA A 86 -8.97 -7.11 -7.37
N LYS A 87 -8.01 -6.64 -8.17
CA LYS A 87 -8.02 -6.80 -9.63
C LYS A 87 -8.14 -8.27 -10.04
N ALA A 88 -7.36 -9.15 -9.44
CA ALA A 88 -7.40 -10.58 -9.74
C ALA A 88 -8.73 -11.24 -9.32
N ALA A 89 -9.31 -10.81 -8.19
CA ALA A 89 -10.59 -11.31 -7.71
C ALA A 89 -11.76 -10.87 -8.61
N VAL A 90 -11.76 -9.62 -9.07
CA VAL A 90 -12.72 -9.11 -10.06
C VAL A 90 -12.66 -9.93 -11.35
N GLN A 91 -11.46 -10.16 -11.89
CA GLN A 91 -11.31 -10.97 -13.10
C GLN A 91 -11.89 -12.38 -12.92
N ARG A 92 -11.56 -13.05 -11.79
CA ARG A 92 -12.11 -14.37 -11.47
C ARG A 92 -13.63 -14.38 -11.35
N ALA A 93 -14.22 -13.31 -10.81
CA ALA A 93 -15.67 -13.19 -10.66
C ALA A 93 -16.37 -13.15 -12.03
N TYR A 94 -15.91 -12.29 -12.94
CA TYR A 94 -16.44 -12.22 -14.31
C TYR A 94 -16.23 -13.53 -15.08
N ASP A 95 -15.05 -14.14 -14.98
CA ASP A 95 -14.73 -15.42 -15.63
C ASP A 95 -15.65 -16.54 -15.16
N LYS A 96 -15.93 -16.62 -13.85
CA LYS A 96 -16.79 -17.63 -13.25
C LYS A 96 -18.24 -17.52 -13.74
N GLU A 97 -18.72 -16.30 -13.96
CA GLU A 97 -20.07 -16.04 -14.47
C GLU A 97 -20.17 -16.08 -16.00
N GLY A 98 -19.04 -16.21 -16.71
CA GLY A 98 -18.97 -16.17 -18.16
C GLY A 98 -19.31 -14.79 -18.74
N LEU A 99 -19.08 -13.73 -17.97
CA LEU A 99 -19.36 -12.35 -18.33
C LEU A 99 -18.10 -11.64 -18.83
N LEU A 100 -18.28 -10.62 -19.67
CA LEU A 100 -17.21 -9.72 -20.05
C LEU A 100 -16.91 -8.76 -18.90
N ALA A 101 -15.63 -8.52 -18.62
CA ALA A 101 -15.22 -7.54 -17.61
C ALA A 101 -15.70 -6.13 -17.99
N THR A 102 -16.52 -5.53 -17.13
CA THR A 102 -17.07 -4.18 -17.33
C THR A 102 -16.31 -3.09 -16.57
N GLU A 103 -15.28 -3.47 -15.82
CA GLU A 103 -14.42 -2.57 -15.06
C GLU A 103 -12.95 -2.98 -15.23
N HIS A 104 -12.06 -1.99 -15.33
CA HIS A 104 -10.63 -2.21 -15.50
C HIS A 104 -9.86 -1.31 -14.53
N ALA A 105 -9.64 -1.81 -13.32
CA ALA A 105 -8.97 -1.03 -12.29
C ALA A 105 -7.55 -0.61 -12.71
N VAL A 106 -7.16 0.60 -12.30
CA VAL A 106 -5.82 1.17 -12.54
C VAL A 106 -5.31 1.89 -11.28
N LEU A 107 -3.98 2.03 -11.18
CA LEU A 107 -3.29 2.69 -10.08
C LEU A 107 -2.28 3.70 -10.63
N ASP A 108 -2.29 4.92 -10.11
CA ASP A 108 -1.26 5.96 -10.33
C ASP A 108 -0.63 6.30 -8.99
N ASP A 109 0.69 6.19 -8.89
CA ASP A 109 1.44 6.64 -7.72
C ASP A 109 2.71 7.43 -8.03
N ASN A 110 3.02 7.63 -9.31
CA ASN A 110 4.20 8.35 -9.76
C ASN A 110 3.90 9.83 -10.10
N GLY A 111 2.62 10.22 -10.19
CA GLY A 111 2.22 11.60 -10.48
C GLY A 111 2.18 11.97 -11.96
N ASP A 112 2.22 11.01 -12.88
CA ASP A 112 2.26 11.23 -14.34
C ASP A 112 0.87 11.38 -15.00
N ARG A 113 -0.20 11.23 -14.20
CA ARG A 113 -1.62 11.29 -14.61
C ARG A 113 -2.07 10.15 -15.51
N THR A 114 -1.35 9.03 -15.50
CA THR A 114 -1.63 7.85 -16.31
C THR A 114 -1.69 6.62 -15.41
N GLY A 115 -2.90 6.17 -15.08
CA GLY A 115 -3.05 4.96 -14.27
C GLY A 115 -2.56 3.70 -14.98
N SER A 116 -1.70 2.93 -14.31
CA SER A 116 -1.25 1.63 -14.78
C SER A 116 -2.25 0.52 -14.41
N PRO A 117 -2.65 -0.36 -15.35
CA PRO A 117 -3.39 -1.56 -15.01
C PRO A 117 -2.50 -2.61 -14.32
N ASP A 118 -1.20 -2.62 -14.60
CA ASP A 118 -0.25 -3.64 -14.14
C ASP A 118 0.92 -2.96 -13.39
N PRO A 119 0.64 -2.33 -12.22
CA PRO A 119 1.66 -1.66 -11.42
C PRO A 119 2.66 -2.68 -10.86
N SER A 120 3.92 -2.27 -10.79
CA SER A 120 5.05 -3.06 -10.31
C SER A 120 6.06 -2.16 -9.61
N THR A 121 6.79 -2.74 -8.65
CA THR A 121 7.89 -2.05 -7.97
C THR A 121 9.13 -1.84 -8.85
N THR A 122 9.19 -2.50 -10.01
CA THR A 122 10.35 -2.48 -10.92
C THR A 122 10.19 -1.47 -12.05
N GLY A 123 11.28 -0.78 -12.42
CA GLY A 123 11.28 0.14 -13.56
C GLY A 123 10.69 1.52 -13.24
N GLN A 124 10.09 2.18 -14.23
CA GLN A 124 9.42 3.49 -14.06
C GLN A 124 7.89 3.36 -14.01
N ALA A 125 7.37 2.16 -13.73
CA ALA A 125 5.94 1.92 -13.59
C ALA A 125 5.40 2.46 -12.25
N ASP A 126 4.09 2.67 -12.18
CA ASP A 126 3.38 2.83 -10.91
C ASP A 126 3.56 1.61 -10.01
N GLY A 127 3.53 1.82 -8.70
CA GLY A 127 3.50 0.78 -7.68
C GLY A 127 4.57 0.92 -6.59
N LYS A 128 5.57 1.80 -6.77
CA LYS A 128 6.66 1.99 -5.80
C LYS A 128 6.23 2.66 -4.51
N VAL A 129 5.33 3.63 -4.58
CA VAL A 129 4.81 4.32 -3.40
C VAL A 129 3.71 3.46 -2.77
N ALA A 130 2.87 2.83 -3.60
CA ALA A 130 1.80 1.94 -3.17
C ALA A 130 2.31 0.68 -2.45
N SER A 131 3.51 0.20 -2.77
CA SER A 131 4.13 -0.94 -2.07
C SER A 131 4.71 -0.60 -0.69
N LEU A 132 4.77 0.68 -0.30
CA LEU A 132 5.17 1.10 1.05
C LEU A 132 3.99 1.38 1.97
N LEU A 133 2.90 1.88 1.37
CA LEU A 133 1.75 2.35 2.11
C LEU A 133 0.84 1.16 2.46
N ALA A 134 0.58 0.98 3.75
CA ALA A 134 -0.41 0.03 4.26
C ALA A 134 -1.29 0.76 5.28
N ILE A 135 -2.56 0.37 5.39
CA ILE A 135 -3.49 0.89 6.40
C ILE A 135 -3.29 0.07 7.67
N GLY A 136 -2.12 0.26 8.31
CA GLY A 136 -1.68 -0.61 9.39
C GLY A 136 -1.63 -2.09 8.99
N SER A 137 -1.29 -2.95 9.93
CA SER A 137 -1.37 -4.41 9.83
C SER A 137 -2.35 -4.94 10.88
N ALA A 138 -2.87 -6.16 10.69
CA ALA A 138 -3.52 -6.89 11.79
C ALA A 138 -2.56 -7.03 12.99
N ALA A 139 -1.25 -7.06 12.76
CA ALA A 139 -0.26 -6.94 13.82
C ALA A 139 -0.26 -5.56 14.50
N ASP A 140 -0.52 -4.46 13.79
CA ASP A 140 -0.65 -3.10 14.37
C ASP A 140 -1.93 -2.96 15.20
N ALA A 141 -2.97 -3.72 14.84
CA ALA A 141 -4.16 -3.91 15.65
C ALA A 141 -3.97 -4.94 16.79
N ALA A 142 -2.88 -5.72 16.80
CA ALA A 142 -2.58 -6.61 17.91
C ALA A 142 -2.35 -5.79 19.18
N SER A 143 -3.04 -6.17 20.24
CA SER A 143 -2.95 -5.50 21.54
C SER A 143 -1.49 -5.33 21.97
N LEU A 144 -1.09 -4.07 22.09
CA LEU A 144 0.23 -3.72 22.59
C LEU A 144 0.39 -4.24 24.02
N PRO A 145 1.60 -4.65 24.42
CA PRO A 145 1.84 -5.11 25.77
C PRO A 145 1.41 -4.07 26.81
N ALA A 146 0.71 -4.50 27.86
CA ALA A 146 0.26 -3.59 28.92
C ALA A 146 1.43 -2.96 29.72
N ASP A 147 2.62 -3.57 29.66
CA ASP A 147 3.83 -3.01 30.25
C ASP A 147 4.32 -1.82 29.40
N PRO A 148 4.40 -0.59 29.95
CA PRO A 148 4.81 0.60 29.22
C PRO A 148 6.20 0.49 28.58
N LYS A 149 7.13 -0.27 29.17
CA LYS A 149 8.48 -0.45 28.61
C LYS A 149 8.45 -1.36 27.40
N LEU A 150 7.74 -2.49 27.50
CA LEU A 150 7.62 -3.44 26.40
C LEU A 150 6.80 -2.83 25.25
N HIS A 151 5.77 -2.04 25.58
CA HIS A 151 5.00 -1.25 24.62
C HIS A 151 5.89 -0.32 23.78
N ALA A 152 6.76 0.47 24.41
CA ALA A 152 7.67 1.38 23.71
C ALA A 152 8.63 0.62 22.79
N LEU A 153 9.18 -0.52 23.25
CA LEU A 153 10.10 -1.33 22.46
C LEU A 153 9.44 -1.97 21.24
N VAL A 154 8.20 -2.43 21.35
CA VAL A 154 7.43 -2.97 20.21
C VAL A 154 7.17 -1.88 19.18
N LEU A 155 6.85 -0.65 19.60
CA LEU A 155 6.69 0.47 18.66
C LEU A 155 8.00 0.84 17.96
N GLU A 156 9.13 0.85 18.68
CA GLU A 156 10.45 1.04 18.07
C GLU A 156 10.80 -0.05 17.07
N GLN A 157 10.52 -1.32 17.39
CA GLN A 157 10.76 -2.44 16.49
C GLN A 157 10.01 -2.27 15.17
N ARG A 158 8.72 -1.90 15.24
CA ARG A 158 7.89 -1.65 14.05
C ARG A 158 8.46 -0.54 13.19
N ASP A 159 8.85 0.58 13.79
CA ASP A 159 9.47 1.70 13.06
C ASP A 159 10.79 1.28 12.39
N MET A 160 11.59 0.42 13.02
CA MET A 160 12.80 -0.14 12.41
C MET A 160 12.47 -1.05 11.22
N GLU A 161 11.45 -1.91 11.32
CA GLU A 161 10.99 -2.76 10.21
C GLU A 161 10.57 -1.91 9.00
N HIS A 162 9.79 -0.86 9.23
CA HIS A 162 9.39 0.10 8.20
C HIS A 162 10.58 0.78 7.50
N ARG A 163 11.62 1.12 8.25
CA ARG A 163 12.84 1.72 7.68
C ARG A 163 13.60 0.73 6.80
N VAL A 164 13.66 -0.54 7.18
CA VAL A 164 14.28 -1.61 6.37
C VAL A 164 13.55 -1.77 5.04
N GLU A 165 12.22 -1.84 5.06
CA GLU A 165 11.40 -1.94 3.84
C GLU A 165 11.58 -0.72 2.93
N SER A 166 11.53 0.49 3.51
CA SER A 166 11.75 1.73 2.77
C SER A 166 13.14 1.75 2.11
N LEU A 167 14.18 1.29 2.82
CA LEU A 167 15.53 1.21 2.26
C LEU A 167 15.60 0.22 1.09
N ARG A 168 14.95 -0.94 1.19
CA ARG A 168 14.93 -1.96 0.11
C ARG A 168 14.38 -1.42 -1.20
N LEU A 169 13.39 -0.52 -1.17
CA LEU A 169 12.87 0.10 -2.39
C LEU A 169 13.82 1.13 -3.01
N LEU A 170 14.65 1.78 -2.19
CA LEU A 170 15.65 2.73 -2.69
C LEU A 170 16.88 2.04 -3.28
N LYS A 171 17.00 0.71 -3.16
CA LYS A 171 18.16 -0.08 -3.63
C LYS A 171 18.61 0.25 -5.05
N GLU A 172 17.68 0.35 -6.00
CA GLU A 172 18.02 0.63 -7.41
C GLU A 172 18.49 2.08 -7.64
N SER A 173 18.20 2.99 -6.71
CA SER A 173 18.53 4.42 -6.77
C SER A 173 19.71 4.84 -5.89
N MET A 174 20.27 3.90 -5.12
CA MET A 174 21.37 4.15 -4.18
C MET A 174 22.68 3.54 -4.66
N ASP A 175 23.78 4.13 -4.21
CA ASP A 175 25.10 3.50 -4.35
C ASP A 175 25.09 2.13 -3.65
N PRO A 176 25.56 1.04 -4.31
CA PRO A 176 25.49 -0.31 -3.74
C PRO A 176 26.23 -0.47 -2.41
N ALA A 177 27.39 0.19 -2.23
CA ALA A 177 28.15 0.09 -0.99
C ALA A 177 27.45 0.85 0.15
N LYS A 178 26.86 2.00 -0.17
CA LYS A 178 26.04 2.77 0.78
C LYS A 178 24.79 2.00 1.20
N TYR A 179 24.05 1.42 0.25
CA TYR A 179 22.88 0.59 0.52
C TYR A 179 23.21 -0.58 1.45
N GLN A 180 24.30 -1.29 1.18
CA GLN A 180 24.71 -2.44 2.00
C GLN A 180 25.03 -2.03 3.44
N SER A 181 25.75 -0.91 3.64
CA SER A 181 26.09 -0.39 4.96
C SER A 181 24.87 0.06 5.76
N GLU A 182 23.95 0.80 5.12
CA GLU A 182 22.71 1.23 5.78
C GLU A 182 21.79 0.04 6.11
N LEU A 183 21.71 -0.95 5.21
CA LEU A 183 20.94 -2.15 5.43
C LEU A 183 21.50 -2.94 6.62
N GLU A 184 22.80 -3.26 6.60
CA GLU A 184 23.47 -4.00 7.66
C GLU A 184 23.23 -3.38 9.03
N LYS A 185 23.36 -2.05 9.14
CA LYS A 185 23.08 -1.31 10.36
C LYS A 185 21.64 -1.53 10.82
N LEU A 186 20.65 -1.30 9.94
CA LEU A 186 19.24 -1.41 10.29
C LEU A 186 18.84 -2.83 10.71
N VAL A 187 19.26 -3.87 9.98
CA VAL A 187 18.93 -5.26 10.39
C VAL A 187 19.66 -5.68 11.66
N THR A 188 20.86 -5.19 11.92
CA THR A 188 21.57 -5.45 13.19
C THR A 188 20.85 -4.80 14.36
N ASP A 189 20.47 -3.52 14.24
CA ASP A 189 19.72 -2.80 15.26
C ASP A 189 18.36 -3.49 15.53
N LEU A 190 17.66 -3.92 14.48
CA LEU A 190 16.42 -4.67 14.58
C LEU A 190 16.60 -6.02 15.31
N ALA A 191 17.67 -6.76 15.02
CA ALA A 191 17.97 -8.02 15.68
C ALA A 191 18.27 -7.83 17.18
N LEU A 192 19.03 -6.78 17.54
CA LEU A 192 19.29 -6.42 18.93
C LEU A 192 18.00 -6.04 19.66
N LYS A 193 17.14 -5.24 19.04
CA LYS A 193 15.84 -4.85 19.59
C LYS A 193 14.91 -6.05 19.80
N THR A 194 14.85 -6.96 18.82
CA THR A 194 14.08 -8.20 18.93
C THR A 194 14.55 -9.07 20.10
N ARG A 195 15.86 -9.13 20.35
CA ARG A 195 16.43 -9.84 21.50
C ARG A 195 16.07 -9.16 22.83
N GLU A 196 16.09 -7.82 22.88
CA GLU A 196 15.70 -7.04 24.05
C GLU A 196 14.24 -7.32 24.45
N ILE A 197 13.32 -7.31 23.48
CA ILE A 197 11.90 -7.66 23.66
C ILE A 197 11.77 -9.08 24.23
N ARG A 198 12.42 -10.06 23.59
CA ARG A 198 12.37 -11.47 24.04
C ARG A 198 12.88 -11.66 25.47
N ASN A 199 13.94 -10.95 25.84
CA ASN A 199 14.49 -11.03 27.20
C ASN A 199 13.53 -10.44 28.24
N LEU A 200 12.80 -9.37 27.92
CA LEU A 200 11.80 -8.77 28.80
C LEU A 200 10.53 -9.63 28.91
N GLU A 201 10.12 -10.28 27.82
CA GLU A 201 8.99 -11.22 27.82
C GLU A 201 9.29 -12.49 28.62
N GLY A 202 10.51 -13.04 28.48
CA GLY A 202 10.95 -14.26 29.20
C GLY A 202 11.38 -14.03 30.65
N ALA A 203 11.44 -12.78 31.11
CA ALA A 203 11.73 -12.44 32.52
C ALA A 203 10.47 -12.36 33.40
N LYS A 204 9.28 -12.58 32.84
CA LYS A 204 8.00 -12.76 33.55
C LYS A 204 7.71 -14.23 33.79
#